data_AF-A0AAJ5X303-F1
#
_entry.id   AF-A0AAJ5X303-F1
#
_cell.length_a   1.000
_cell.length_b   1.000
_cell.length_c   1.000
_cell.angle_alpha   90.00
_cell.angle_beta   90.00
_cell.angle_gamma   90.00
#
_symmetry.space_group_name_H-M   'P 1'
#
loop_
_entity.id
_entity.type
_entity.pdbx_description
1 polymer ?
#
loop_
_entity_poly.entity_id
_entity_poly.type
_entity_poly.pdbx_seq_one_letter_code
_entity_poly.pdbx_strand_id
1 'polypeptide(L)'
;MTTSGFIMTNTLLLAAVVAALSAGAPVHAGAAADPAPVVLSEADAVKPAVLPVGATSTLRLESNPSTGFGWQVLEARNLRVEEPFAIEQAPASGVPIVGAPGTAVIRITPRGKGSASLALVYKQPWMETTSDDRVMHFVFDAQ
;
A
#
# COMPACT_ATOMS: atom_id res chain seq x y z
N MET A 1 -13.85 88.93 -20.86
CA MET A 1 -14.87 88.39 -19.95
C MET A 1 -14.28 87.12 -19.35
N THR A 2 -13.70 87.24 -18.15
CA THR A 2 -14.23 86.67 -16.87
C THR A 2 -13.59 85.28 -16.67
N THR A 3 -12.88 84.86 -15.61
CA THR A 3 -12.54 85.35 -14.27
C THR A 3 -11.60 84.29 -13.61
N SER A 4 -10.79 84.72 -12.63
CA SER A 4 -10.17 83.97 -11.49
C SER A 4 -9.37 82.68 -11.77
N GLY A 5 -8.20 82.44 -11.18
CA GLY A 5 -7.76 82.76 -9.82
C GLY A 5 -8.00 81.56 -8.90
N PHE A 6 -6.93 80.94 -8.36
CA PHE A 6 -6.75 80.60 -6.94
C PHE A 6 -5.48 79.76 -6.74
N ILE A 7 -4.62 80.26 -5.86
CA ILE A 7 -3.57 79.54 -5.15
C ILE A 7 -4.27 78.69 -4.08
N MET A 8 -3.93 77.41 -3.93
CA MET A 8 -4.25 76.67 -2.71
C MET A 8 -3.10 75.71 -2.35
N THR A 9 -2.26 76.20 -1.43
CA THR A 9 -1.72 75.52 -0.22
C THR A 9 -1.30 74.05 -0.33
N ASN A 10 -0.01 73.74 -0.13
CA ASN A 10 0.59 73.38 1.17
C ASN A 10 0.07 72.04 1.73
N THR A 11 0.92 71.02 1.82
CA THR A 11 1.43 70.43 3.08
C THR A 11 2.19 69.12 2.80
N LEU A 12 3.31 68.96 3.49
CA LEU A 12 4.23 67.82 3.53
C LEU A 12 3.55 66.48 3.90
N LEU A 13 4.11 65.33 3.48
CA LEU A 13 4.96 64.48 4.34
C LEU A 13 5.37 63.12 3.71
N LEU A 14 6.51 62.67 4.22
CA LEU A 14 7.29 61.44 4.03
C LEU A 14 6.51 60.12 3.82
N ALA A 15 7.12 59.20 3.06
CA ALA A 15 7.52 57.87 3.58
C ALA A 15 8.42 57.13 2.57
N ALA A 16 9.58 56.71 3.05
CA ALA A 16 10.48 55.76 2.39
C ALA A 16 10.01 54.33 2.63
N VAL A 17 10.11 53.44 1.63
CA VAL A 17 10.35 52.00 1.86
C VAL A 17 11.17 51.44 0.70
N VAL A 18 12.38 50.99 1.03
CA VAL A 18 13.18 50.03 0.26
C VAL A 18 12.64 48.65 0.58
N ALA A 19 12.38 47.81 -0.44
CA ALA A 19 12.17 46.37 -0.22
C ALA A 19 12.90 45.57 -1.30
N ALA A 20 13.85 44.77 -0.83
CA ALA A 20 14.80 43.98 -1.59
C ALA A 20 14.13 42.83 -2.36
N LEU A 21 14.61 42.57 -3.58
CA LEU A 21 14.34 41.34 -4.32
C LEU A 21 15.11 40.19 -3.66
N SER A 22 14.41 39.34 -2.92
CA SER A 22 14.94 38.10 -2.37
C SER A 22 15.02 37.00 -3.44
N ALA A 23 16.18 36.34 -3.46
CA ALA A 23 16.59 35.31 -4.41
C ALA A 23 15.66 34.07 -4.41
N GLY A 24 15.34 33.56 -5.60
CA GLY A 24 14.67 32.28 -5.76
C GLY A 24 15.60 31.11 -5.44
N ALA A 25 15.20 30.29 -4.47
CA ALA A 25 15.82 28.99 -4.22
C ALA A 25 15.26 27.95 -5.21
N PRO A 26 16.07 27.01 -5.73
CA PRO A 26 15.57 25.92 -6.55
C PRO A 26 14.80 24.94 -5.67
N VAL A 27 13.50 24.80 -5.92
CA VAL A 27 12.70 23.71 -5.39
C VAL A 27 13.26 22.40 -5.94
N HIS A 28 14.03 21.69 -5.10
CA HIS A 28 14.34 20.29 -5.38
C HIS A 28 13.03 19.52 -5.19
N ALA A 29 12.37 19.23 -6.31
CA ALA A 29 11.33 18.22 -6.36
C ALA A 29 11.96 16.89 -5.93
N GLY A 30 11.85 16.57 -4.65
CA GLY A 30 12.13 15.22 -4.17
C GLY A 30 11.18 14.30 -4.89
N ALA A 31 11.68 13.54 -5.87
CA ALA A 31 10.96 12.42 -6.41
C ALA A 31 10.65 11.50 -5.23
N ALA A 32 9.37 11.43 -4.84
CA ALA A 32 8.91 10.44 -3.88
C ALA A 32 9.27 9.08 -4.48
N ALA A 33 10.20 8.36 -3.83
CA ALA A 33 10.53 7.00 -4.22
C ALA A 33 9.24 6.17 -4.15
N ASP A 34 8.98 5.39 -5.19
CA ASP A 34 7.82 4.50 -5.22
C ASP A 34 7.89 3.54 -4.01
N PRO A 35 6.79 3.33 -3.28
CA PRO A 35 6.83 2.50 -2.10
C PRO A 35 7.25 1.05 -2.40
N ALA A 36 8.21 0.55 -1.65
CA ALA A 36 8.78 -0.79 -1.89
C ALA A 36 7.81 -1.92 -1.49
N PRO A 37 7.61 -2.95 -2.34
CA PRO A 37 6.88 -4.17 -2.00
C PRO A 37 7.40 -4.87 -0.74
N VAL A 38 6.49 -5.43 0.06
CA VAL A 38 6.81 -6.21 1.27
C VAL A 38 6.56 -7.70 1.01
N VAL A 39 7.43 -8.57 1.53
CA VAL A 39 7.21 -10.03 1.56
C VAL A 39 6.78 -10.45 2.96
N LEU A 40 5.59 -11.04 3.05
CA LEU A 40 4.96 -11.51 4.28
C LEU A 40 4.95 -13.04 4.34
N SER A 41 4.77 -13.55 5.55
CA SER A 41 4.71 -14.96 5.89
C SER A 41 3.57 -15.24 6.88
N GLU A 42 3.41 -16.50 7.27
CA GLU A 42 2.47 -16.87 8.33
C GLU A 42 2.73 -16.13 9.67
N ALA A 43 3.99 -15.80 9.98
CA ALA A 43 4.35 -15.10 11.21
C ALA A 43 3.75 -13.68 11.31
N ASP A 44 3.39 -13.08 10.17
CA ASP A 44 2.77 -11.76 10.08
C ASP A 44 1.27 -11.77 10.42
N ALA A 45 0.69 -12.94 10.71
CA ALA A 45 -0.67 -13.05 11.26
C ALA A 45 -0.76 -12.61 12.73
N VAL A 46 0.37 -12.64 13.46
CA VAL A 46 0.38 -12.41 14.92
C VAL A 46 0.36 -10.92 15.28
N LYS A 47 0.81 -10.05 14.38
CA LYS A 47 0.89 -8.59 14.59
C LYS A 47 0.65 -7.83 13.29
N PRO A 48 0.11 -6.60 13.35
CA PRO A 48 -0.11 -5.81 12.15
C PRO A 48 1.20 -5.53 11.40
N ALA A 49 1.24 -5.88 10.12
CA ALA A 49 2.34 -5.49 9.23
C ALA A 49 2.01 -4.19 8.50
N VAL A 50 3.01 -3.35 8.28
CA VAL A 50 2.83 -2.10 7.52
C VAL A 50 2.91 -2.41 6.03
N LEU A 51 1.90 -2.00 5.27
CA LEU A 51 1.87 -2.16 3.83
C LEU A 51 1.77 -0.80 3.14
N PRO A 52 2.54 -0.59 2.07
CA PRO A 52 2.38 0.63 1.28
C PRO A 52 1.08 0.64 0.47
N VAL A 53 0.37 1.76 0.49
CA VAL A 53 -0.81 1.96 -0.36
C VAL A 53 -0.43 1.97 -1.83
N GLY A 54 -1.17 1.22 -2.66
CA GLY A 54 -0.97 1.15 -4.10
C GLY A 54 0.17 0.25 -4.58
N ALA A 55 1.09 -0.15 -3.70
CA ALA A 55 2.14 -1.10 -4.03
C ALA A 55 1.73 -2.54 -3.66
N THR A 56 2.07 -3.47 -4.56
CA THR A 56 1.74 -4.89 -4.42
C THR A 56 2.75 -5.59 -3.54
N SER A 57 2.29 -6.07 -2.39
CA SER A 57 3.05 -6.91 -1.47
C SER A 57 2.71 -8.39 -1.67
N THR A 58 3.63 -9.27 -1.29
CA THR A 58 3.53 -10.71 -1.51
C THR A 58 3.43 -11.45 -0.18
N LEU A 59 2.32 -12.14 0.07
CA LEU A 59 2.15 -13.06 1.18
C LEU A 59 2.47 -14.49 0.72
N ARG A 60 3.38 -15.15 1.44
CA ARG A 60 3.85 -16.51 1.16
C ARG A 60 3.39 -17.45 2.27
N LEU A 61 2.56 -18.42 1.92
CA LEU A 61 2.04 -19.42 2.85
C LEU A 61 2.41 -20.82 2.39
N GLU A 62 2.71 -21.71 3.33
CA GLU A 62 2.90 -23.13 3.01
C GLU A 62 1.60 -23.69 2.39
N SER A 63 1.74 -24.49 1.33
CA SER A 63 0.60 -25.10 0.64
C SER A 63 1.02 -26.44 0.06
N ASN A 64 0.17 -27.45 0.16
CA ASN A 64 0.40 -28.74 -0.48
C ASN A 64 -0.69 -29.02 -1.54
N PRO A 65 -0.49 -28.61 -2.81
CA PRO A 65 -1.51 -28.78 -3.83
C PRO A 65 -1.78 -30.26 -4.18
N SER A 66 -0.88 -31.19 -3.85
CA SER A 66 -1.08 -32.62 -4.19
C SER A 66 -2.19 -33.29 -3.39
N THR A 67 -2.67 -32.66 -2.31
CA THR A 67 -3.81 -33.13 -1.51
C THR A 67 -5.15 -32.55 -2.00
N GLY A 68 -5.11 -31.68 -3.02
CA GLY A 68 -6.27 -30.94 -3.50
C GLY A 68 -6.68 -29.75 -2.63
N PHE A 69 -5.91 -29.45 -1.57
CA PHE A 69 -6.13 -28.28 -0.73
C PHE A 69 -5.47 -27.04 -1.33
N GLY A 70 -6.05 -25.88 -1.05
CA GLY A 70 -5.48 -24.59 -1.39
C GLY A 70 -6.03 -23.47 -0.50
N TRP A 71 -5.28 -22.39 -0.42
CA TRP A 71 -5.72 -21.17 0.22
C TRP A 71 -6.81 -20.48 -0.62
N GLN A 72 -7.84 -19.97 0.05
CA GLN A 72 -8.97 -19.26 -0.55
C GLN A 72 -9.28 -18.01 0.28
N VAL A 73 -9.73 -16.93 -0.35
CA VAL A 73 -10.17 -15.72 0.35
C VAL A 73 -11.50 -15.98 1.05
N LEU A 74 -11.53 -15.79 2.38
CA LEU A 74 -12.77 -15.68 3.15
C LEU A 74 -13.24 -14.24 3.25
N GLU A 75 -12.33 -13.33 3.56
CA GLU A 75 -12.63 -11.91 3.70
C GLU A 75 -11.42 -11.07 3.29
N ALA A 76 -11.65 -9.95 2.62
CA ALA A 76 -10.63 -8.94 2.36
C ALA A 76 -11.24 -7.54 2.51
N ARG A 77 -10.63 -6.69 3.34
CA ARG A 77 -11.06 -5.31 3.58
C ARG A 77 -9.94 -4.34 3.29
N ASN A 78 -10.25 -3.28 2.54
CA ASN A 78 -9.28 -2.26 2.10
C ASN A 78 -8.07 -2.83 1.32
N LEU A 79 -8.22 -4.01 0.71
CA LEU A 79 -7.19 -4.67 -0.11
C LEU A 79 -7.77 -5.06 -1.48
N ARG A 80 -6.92 -5.06 -2.49
CA ARG A 80 -7.07 -5.88 -3.70
C ARG A 80 -6.24 -7.13 -3.52
N VAL A 81 -6.84 -8.29 -3.77
CA VAL A 81 -6.17 -9.60 -3.77
C VAL A 81 -6.19 -10.11 -5.20
N GLU A 82 -5.07 -10.62 -5.71
CA GLU A 82 -5.00 -11.23 -7.03
C GLU A 82 -5.27 -12.75 -6.92
N GLU A 83 -6.25 -13.22 -7.68
CA GLU A 83 -6.65 -14.62 -7.77
C GLU A 83 -6.63 -15.08 -9.23
N PRO A 84 -6.30 -16.36 -9.52
CA PRO A 84 -5.92 -17.40 -8.57
C PRO A 84 -4.51 -17.23 -8.01
N PHE A 85 -4.24 -17.80 -6.83
CA PHE A 85 -2.91 -17.76 -6.21
C PHE A 85 -1.92 -18.63 -6.99
N ALA A 86 -0.69 -18.12 -7.16
CA ALA A 86 0.37 -18.90 -7.76
C ALA A 86 0.91 -19.92 -6.75
N ILE A 87 1.35 -21.08 -7.22
CA ILE A 87 2.01 -22.10 -6.40
C ILE A 87 3.45 -22.23 -6.85
N GLU A 88 4.38 -21.93 -5.95
CA GLU A 88 5.80 -22.18 -6.13
C GLU A 88 6.18 -23.49 -5.45
N GLN A 89 6.80 -24.41 -6.18
CA GLN A 89 7.34 -25.64 -5.62
C GLN A 89 8.75 -25.36 -5.06
N ALA A 90 9.06 -25.88 -3.87
CA ALA A 90 10.43 -25.81 -3.37
C ALA A 90 11.35 -26.59 -4.34
N PRO A 91 12.46 -26.01 -4.83
CA PRO A 91 13.40 -26.74 -5.66
C PRO A 91 14.14 -27.76 -4.80
N ALA A 92 13.66 -29.00 -4.79
CA ALA A 92 14.45 -30.12 -4.30
C ALA A 92 15.51 -30.43 -5.36
N SER A 93 16.68 -29.79 -5.27
CA SER A 93 17.85 -30.09 -6.10
C SER A 93 17.64 -30.03 -7.63
N GLY A 94 16.69 -29.21 -8.10
CA GLY A 94 16.41 -29.02 -9.53
C GLY A 94 15.47 -30.05 -10.17
N VAL A 95 14.95 -31.02 -9.40
CA VAL A 95 13.94 -31.97 -9.88
C VAL A 95 12.65 -31.77 -9.08
N PRO A 96 11.51 -31.45 -9.72
CA PRO A 96 10.23 -31.38 -9.01
C PRO A 96 9.84 -32.76 -8.49
N ILE A 97 9.73 -32.90 -7.16
CA ILE A 97 9.25 -34.11 -6.52
C ILE A 97 7.73 -34.05 -6.44
N VAL A 98 7.05 -35.07 -6.98
CA VAL A 98 5.60 -35.19 -6.87
C VAL A 98 5.20 -35.33 -5.39
N GLY A 99 4.31 -34.45 -4.93
CA GLY A 99 3.78 -34.47 -3.56
C GLY A 99 4.58 -33.65 -2.53
N ALA A 100 5.64 -32.95 -2.96
CA ALA A 100 6.36 -32.03 -2.09
C ALA A 100 5.47 -30.83 -1.69
N PRO A 101 5.64 -30.30 -0.47
CA PRO A 101 5.00 -29.05 -0.09
C PRO A 101 5.52 -27.91 -0.98
N GLY A 102 4.58 -27.10 -1.45
CA GLY A 102 4.83 -25.85 -2.15
C GLY A 102 4.56 -24.63 -1.26
N THR A 103 4.62 -23.47 -1.89
CA THR A 103 4.30 -22.17 -1.29
C THR A 103 3.23 -21.50 -2.15
N ALA A 104 2.09 -21.17 -1.54
CA ALA A 104 1.12 -20.29 -2.16
C ALA A 104 1.65 -18.85 -2.10
N VAL A 105 1.57 -18.17 -3.24
CA VAL A 105 2.01 -16.79 -3.44
C VAL A 105 0.78 -15.94 -3.69
N ILE A 106 0.39 -15.19 -2.66
CA ILE A 106 -0.78 -14.32 -2.65
C ILE A 106 -0.31 -12.87 -2.82
N ARG A 107 -0.72 -12.21 -3.90
CA ARG A 107 -0.43 -10.79 -4.13
C ARG A 107 -1.55 -9.93 -3.56
N ILE A 108 -1.18 -8.99 -2.70
CA ILE A 108 -2.10 -8.07 -2.04
C ILE A 108 -1.67 -6.63 -2.23
N THR A 109 -2.62 -5.75 -2.51
CA THR A 109 -2.36 -4.32 -2.72
C THR A 109 -3.37 -3.51 -1.89
N PRO A 110 -2.94 -2.72 -0.90
CA PRO A 110 -3.84 -1.85 -0.16
C PRO A 110 -4.48 -0.78 -1.05
N ARG A 111 -5.79 -0.56 -0.87
CA ARG A 111 -6.58 0.37 -1.68
C ARG A 111 -6.55 1.80 -1.16
N GLY A 112 -6.27 1.99 0.12
CA GLY A 112 -6.22 3.28 0.78
C GLY A 112 -5.55 3.18 2.15
N LYS A 113 -5.26 4.34 2.76
CA LYS A 113 -4.59 4.42 4.05
C LYS A 113 -5.46 3.92 5.20
N GLY A 114 -4.83 3.44 6.27
CA GLY A 114 -5.47 2.96 7.49
C GLY A 114 -5.53 1.44 7.57
N SER A 115 -6.37 0.93 8.47
CA SER A 115 -6.45 -0.51 8.72
C SER A 115 -6.96 -1.28 7.50
N ALA A 116 -6.30 -2.39 7.21
CA ALA A 116 -6.70 -3.36 6.20
C ALA A 116 -6.66 -4.78 6.80
N SER A 117 -7.46 -5.69 6.27
CA SER A 117 -7.52 -7.07 6.78
C SER A 117 -7.71 -8.10 5.66
N LEU A 118 -7.17 -9.29 5.90
CA LEU A 118 -7.31 -10.46 5.02
C LEU A 118 -7.56 -11.70 5.88
N ALA A 119 -8.59 -12.46 5.56
CA ALA A 119 -8.82 -13.80 6.10
C ALA A 119 -8.73 -14.82 4.96
N LEU A 120 -7.91 -15.86 5.16
CA LEU A 120 -7.70 -16.95 4.21
C LEU A 120 -8.09 -18.28 4.87
N VAL A 121 -8.73 -19.17 4.12
CA VAL A 121 -9.01 -20.55 4.54
C VAL A 121 -8.24 -21.55 3.70
N TYR A 122 -7.70 -22.58 4.33
CA TYR A 122 -7.02 -23.67 3.65
C TYR A 122 -7.95 -24.90 3.56
N LYS A 123 -8.57 -25.10 2.39
CA LYS A 123 -9.53 -26.19 2.17
C LYS A 123 -9.53 -26.68 0.72
N GLN A 124 -10.20 -27.80 0.47
CA GLN A 124 -10.53 -28.21 -0.90
C GLN A 124 -11.64 -27.29 -1.46
N PRO A 125 -11.54 -26.80 -2.72
CA PRO A 125 -12.44 -25.78 -3.24
C PRO A 125 -13.91 -26.24 -3.32
N TRP A 126 -14.15 -27.54 -3.46
CA TRP A 126 -15.51 -28.14 -3.49
C TRP A 126 -16.10 -28.46 -2.11
N MET A 127 -15.33 -28.32 -1.03
CA MET A 127 -15.83 -28.54 0.34
C MET A 127 -16.45 -27.27 0.89
N GLU A 128 -17.48 -27.42 1.72
CA GLU A 128 -18.02 -26.31 2.51
C GLU A 128 -16.99 -25.86 3.55
N THR A 129 -17.01 -24.57 3.89
CA THR A 129 -16.17 -24.05 4.97
C THR A 129 -16.75 -24.51 6.31
N THR A 130 -15.90 -25.07 7.17
CA THR A 130 -16.27 -25.56 8.49
C THR A 130 -15.42 -24.90 9.58
N SER A 131 -15.83 -25.03 10.85
CA SER A 131 -15.06 -24.52 11.98
C SER A 131 -13.74 -25.26 12.24
N ASP A 132 -13.53 -26.43 11.61
CA ASP A 132 -12.28 -27.20 11.71
C ASP A 132 -11.23 -26.75 10.68
N ASP A 133 -11.66 -26.00 9.65
CA ASP A 133 -10.74 -25.54 8.61
C ASP A 133 -9.67 -24.61 9.19
N ARG A 134 -8.45 -24.77 8.68
CA ARG A 134 -7.35 -23.85 9.03
C ARG A 134 -7.62 -22.49 8.40
N VAL A 135 -7.96 -21.52 9.25
CA VAL A 135 -8.15 -20.12 8.88
C VAL A 135 -7.00 -19.27 9.39
N MET A 136 -6.49 -18.39 8.54
CA MET A 136 -5.50 -17.38 8.89
C MET A 136 -6.07 -16.00 8.75
N HIS A 137 -5.85 -15.17 9.78
CA HIS A 137 -6.27 -13.77 9.81
C HIS A 137 -5.03 -12.88 9.83
N PHE A 138 -5.03 -11.89 8.96
CA PHE A 138 -3.99 -10.88 8.87
C PHE A 138 -4.62 -9.51 9.03
N VAL A 139 -3.93 -8.66 9.78
CA VAL A 139 -4.23 -7.24 9.91
C VAL A 139 -3.03 -6.48 9.38
N PHE A 140 -3.29 -5.40 8.67
CA PHE A 140 -2.27 -4.53 8.10
C PHE A 140 -2.56 -3.08 8.45
N ASP A 141 -1.51 -2.30 8.59
CA ASP A 141 -1.57 -0.85 8.60
C ASP A 141 -1.13 -0.33 7.23
N ALA A 142 -2.06 0.18 6.45
CA ALA A 142 -1.79 0.67 5.10
C ALA A 142 -1.38 2.15 5.15
N GLN A 143 -0.23 2.50 4.57
CA GLN A 143 0.32 3.86 4.61
C GLN A 143 0.69 4.43 3.25
#